data_AF-M0QD13-F1
#
_entry.id   AF-M0QD13-F1
#
_cell.length_a   1.000
_cell.length_b   1.000
_cell.length_c   1.000
_cell.angle_alpha   90.00
_cell.angle_beta   90.00
_cell.angle_gamma   90.00
#
_symmetry.space_group_name_H-M   'P 1'
#
loop_
_entity.id
_entity.type
_entity.pdbx_description
1 polymer ?
#
loop_
_entity_poly.entity_id
_entity_poly.type
_entity_poly.pdbx_seq_one_letter_code
_entity_poly.pdbx_strand_id
1 'polypeptide(L)' 'MGKVKPEKVGGLKPKKKCCRSSTRCVRCPVVVHRMRKLDTSDMSKKQLTKALKKARAA' A
#
# COMPACT_ATOMS: atom_id res chain seq x y z
N MET A 1 10.51 7.18 4.52
CA MET A 1 9.84 6.22 3.60
C MET A 1 10.74 5.99 2.39
N GLY A 2 11.75 5.11 2.50
CA GLY A 2 12.74 4.92 1.42
C GLY A 2 12.12 4.24 0.18
N LYS A 3 12.23 4.89 -0.98
CA LYS A 3 12.04 4.34 -2.35
C LYS A 3 10.72 3.61 -2.69
N VAL A 4 9.66 3.70 -1.89
CA VAL A 4 8.37 3.08 -2.25
C VAL A 4 7.51 4.09 -3.01
N LYS A 5 7.35 3.88 -4.31
CA LYS A 5 6.38 4.63 -5.14
C LYS A 5 4.98 4.11 -4.82
N PRO A 6 4.09 4.89 -4.15
CA PRO A 6 2.79 4.40 -3.70
C PRO A 6 1.88 3.97 -4.86
N GLU A 7 2.03 4.61 -6.02
CA GLU A 7 1.41 4.24 -7.31
C GLU A 7 1.65 2.76 -7.67
N LYS A 8 2.85 2.24 -7.39
CA LYS A 8 3.23 0.88 -7.78
C LYS A 8 2.81 -0.19 -6.78
N VAL A 9 2.32 0.20 -5.59
CA VAL A 9 2.04 -0.75 -4.50
C VAL A 9 0.88 -1.69 -4.84
N GLY A 10 -0.15 -1.21 -5.55
CA GLY A 10 -1.24 -2.06 -6.03
C GLY A 10 -0.78 -3.15 -6.99
N GLY A 11 0.23 -2.85 -7.81
CA GLY A 11 0.83 -3.79 -8.78
C GLY A 11 1.85 -4.77 -8.19
N LEU A 12 2.25 -4.63 -6.92
CA LEU A 12 3.23 -5.54 -6.32
C LEU A 12 2.63 -6.92 -6.07
N LYS A 13 3.47 -7.95 -6.20
CA LYS A 13 3.12 -9.30 -5.74
C LYS A 13 3.02 -9.31 -4.20
N PRO A 14 1.84 -9.59 -3.64
CA PRO A 14 1.68 -9.66 -2.19
C PRO A 14 2.45 -10.85 -1.61
N LYS A 15 2.83 -10.74 -0.34
CA LYS A 15 3.35 -11.88 0.44
C LYS A 15 2.27 -12.96 0.59
N LYS A 16 2.70 -14.22 0.74
CA LYS A 16 1.81 -15.37 0.99
C LYS A 16 0.96 -15.21 2.26
N LYS A 17 1.51 -14.60 3.32
CA LYS A 17 0.83 -14.35 4.60
C LYS A 17 1.00 -12.90 5.05
N CYS A 18 0.01 -12.40 5.81
CA CYS A 18 0.08 -11.11 6.48
C CYS A 18 1.20 -11.10 7.52
N CYS A 19 1.98 -10.02 7.60
CA CYS A 19 3.09 -9.91 8.55
C CYS A 19 2.63 -9.66 10.00
N ARG A 20 1.36 -9.31 10.23
CA ARG A 20 0.75 -8.99 11.55
C ARG A 20 1.48 -7.93 12.38
N SER A 21 2.48 -7.26 11.81
CA SER A 21 3.20 -6.16 12.44
C SER A 21 2.29 -4.97 12.72
N SER A 22 2.55 -4.25 13.82
CA SER A 22 1.85 -3.01 14.19
C SER A 22 1.83 -1.98 13.05
N THR A 23 2.94 -1.87 12.32
CA THR A 23 2.99 -1.18 11.03
C THR A 23 3.16 -2.19 9.90
N ARG A 24 2.10 -2.45 9.13
CA ARG A 24 2.13 -3.46 8.07
C ARG A 24 3.18 -3.12 7.02
N CYS A 25 3.84 -4.15 6.48
CA CYS A 25 4.80 -3.99 5.39
C CYS A 25 4.08 -3.67 4.07
N VAL A 26 4.77 -3.02 3.13
CA VAL A 26 4.21 -2.58 1.84
C VAL A 26 3.70 -3.75 0.98
N ARG A 27 4.37 -4.90 1.05
CA ARG A 27 3.96 -6.14 0.34
C ARG A 27 2.93 -6.97 1.11
N CYS A 28 2.37 -6.45 2.21
CA CYS A 28 1.35 -7.17 2.96
C CYS A 28 0.12 -7.39 2.06
N PRO A 29 -0.46 -8.61 2.00
CA PRO A 29 -1.63 -8.87 1.18
C PRO A 29 -2.78 -7.88 1.44
N VAL A 30 -2.98 -7.47 2.70
CA VAL A 30 -4.01 -6.46 3.04
C VAL A 30 -3.67 -5.07 2.49
N VAL A 31 -2.40 -4.67 2.55
CA VAL A 31 -1.95 -3.36 2.02
C VAL A 31 -2.09 -3.33 0.51
N VAL A 32 -1.60 -4.36 -0.19
CA VAL A 32 -1.69 -4.46 -1.64
C VAL A 32 -3.15 -4.49 -2.09
N HIS A 33 -4.01 -5.28 -1.43
CA HIS A 33 -5.43 -5.33 -1.76
C HIS A 33 -6.15 -3.99 -1.56
N ARG A 34 -5.85 -3.26 -0.48
CA ARG A 34 -6.40 -1.91 -0.27
C ARG A 34 -5.90 -0.91 -1.31
N MET A 35 -4.61 -0.99 -1.67
CA MET A 35 -4.05 -0.11 -2.71
C MET A 35 -4.58 -0.44 -4.11
N ARG A 36 -4.95 -1.70 -4.39
CA ARG A 36 -5.61 -2.10 -5.65
C ARG A 36 -7.04 -1.59 -5.78
N LYS A 37 -7.74 -1.42 -4.65
CA LYS A 37 -9.10 -0.87 -4.62
C LYS A 37 -9.14 0.65 -4.83
N LEU A 38 -7.99 1.31 -4.78
CA LEU A 38 -7.90 2.73 -5.03
C LEU A 38 -7.62 2.95 -6.51
N ASP A 39 -8.39 3.84 -7.13
CA ASP A 39 -8.11 4.31 -8.48
C ASP A 39 -6.86 5.20 -8.45
N THR A 40 -5.70 4.57 -8.65
CA THR A 40 -4.40 5.25 -8.61
C THR A 40 -4.18 6.19 -9.79
N SER A 41 -5.03 6.11 -10.82
CA SER A 41 -5.04 6.97 -12.01
C SER A 41 -5.42 8.41 -11.70
N ASP A 42 -6.41 8.60 -10.82
CA ASP A 42 -7.03 9.91 -10.56
C ASP A 42 -6.46 10.59 -9.30
N MET A 43 -5.53 9.93 -8.63
CA MET A 43 -5.02 10.35 -7.33
C MET A 43 -3.65 11.02 -7.42
N SER A 44 -3.54 12.20 -6.79
CA SER A 44 -2.25 12.89 -6.67
C SER A 44 -1.25 12.11 -5.81
N LYS A 45 0.05 12.33 -6.04
CA LYS A 45 1.14 11.74 -5.24
C LYS A 45 0.95 11.93 -3.71
N LYS A 46 0.40 13.08 -3.30
CA LYS A 46 0.10 13.39 -1.89
C LYS A 46 -1.02 12.51 -1.34
N GLN A 47 -2.08 12.30 -2.12
CA GLN A 47 -3.19 11.41 -1.73
C GLN A 47 -2.73 9.96 -1.67
N LEU A 48 -1.94 9.50 -2.63
CA LEU A 48 -1.38 8.15 -2.66
C LEU A 48 -0.46 7.85 -1.46
N THR A 49 0.36 8.81 -1.04
CA THR A 49 1.17 8.65 0.18
C THR A 49 0.31 8.60 1.44
N LYS A 50 -0.75 9.41 1.54
CA LYS A 50 -1.71 9.34 2.65
C LYS A 50 -2.45 8.00 2.66
N ALA A 51 -2.89 7.52 1.50
CA ALA A 51 -3.57 6.25 1.36
C ALA A 51 -2.67 5.08 1.76
N LEU A 52 -1.40 5.08 1.33
CA LEU A 52 -0.43 4.05 1.73
C LEU A 52 -0.19 4.05 3.24
N LYS A 53 -0.11 5.23 3.88
CA LYS A 53 0.01 5.33 5.34
C LYS A 53 -1.21 4.73 6.04
N LYS A 54 -2.43 5.08 5.60
CA LYS A 54 -3.69 4.50 6.12
C LYS A 54 -3.78 3.00 5.92
N ALA A 55 -3.34 2.48 4.77
CA ALA A 55 -3.35 1.05 4.50
C ALA A 55 -2.41 0.26 5.43
N ARG A 56 -1.29 0.88 5.85
CA ARG A 56 -0.27 0.25 6.69
C ARG A 56 -0.54 0.32 8.19
N ALA A 57 -1.26 1.33 8.66
CA ALA A 57 -1.55 1.59 10.07
C ALA A 57 -2.78 0.83 10.61
N ALA A 58 -3.23 -0.20 9.91
CA ALA A 58 -4.47 -0.91 10.17
C ALA A 58 -4.27 -2.43 10.27
#